data_AF-A0A5J5CEV4-F1
#
_entry.id   AF-A0A5J5CEV4-F1
#
_cell.length_a   1.000
_cell.length_b   1.000
_cell.length_c   1.000
_cell.angle_alpha   90.00
_cell.angle_beta   90.00
_cell.angle_gamma   90.00
#
_symmetry.space_group_name_H-M   'P 1'
#
loop_
_entity.id
_entity.type
_entity.pdbx_description
1 polymer ?
#
loop_
_entity_poly.entity_id
_entity_poly.type
_entity_poly.pdbx_seq_one_letter_code
_entity_poly.pdbx_strand_id
1 'polypeptide(L)'
;MSVTWCSLLEKYAENEKCTVEYHTLSSEGTQHDHTFTVQVKLTRSDQPEKQAEATGTGKTENEAKAQAAQACLLKNVPPALLEMIGSHHNRYTPTSDSETQSRVEPGSRNTVAKLQELCLRKKWPAPWYTYLDAQPNHICCGRLIVLTQDGEIHICLTGYGTSKKAARSAAAERILQLTLSITRLTDLESVD
;
A
#
# COMPACT_ATOMS: atom_id res chain seq x y z
N MET A 1 -7.43 14.00 -16.12
CA MET A 1 -6.74 14.50 -14.93
C MET A 1 -6.38 13.31 -14.06
N SER A 2 -5.10 13.10 -13.77
CA SER A 2 -4.61 11.95 -13.02
C SER A 2 -4.97 12.09 -11.55
N VAL A 3 -5.70 11.12 -10.98
CA VAL A 3 -6.08 11.14 -9.56
C VAL A 3 -4.86 10.74 -8.73
N THR A 4 -4.32 11.69 -7.97
CA THR A 4 -3.16 11.47 -7.09
C THR A 4 -3.58 11.38 -5.62
N TRP A 5 -2.73 10.81 -4.77
CA TRP A 5 -2.95 10.77 -3.31
C TRP A 5 -3.10 12.16 -2.70
N CYS A 6 -2.35 13.14 -3.20
CA CYS A 6 -2.46 14.54 -2.78
C CYS A 6 -3.85 15.10 -3.12
N SER A 7 -4.29 14.96 -4.37
CA SER A 7 -5.60 15.46 -4.81
C SER A 7 -6.78 14.78 -4.09
N LEU A 8 -6.61 13.53 -3.66
CA LEU A 8 -7.61 12.82 -2.85
C LEU A 8 -7.65 13.35 -1.41
N LEU A 9 -6.50 13.64 -0.81
CA LEU A 9 -6.42 14.24 0.51
C LEU A 9 -7.03 15.65 0.52
N GLU A 10 -6.76 16.44 -0.52
CA GLU A 10 -7.36 17.77 -0.68
C GLU A 10 -8.90 17.70 -0.77
N LYS A 11 -9.44 16.77 -1.56
CA LYS A 11 -10.89 16.56 -1.65
C LYS A 11 -11.50 16.11 -0.32
N TYR A 12 -10.83 15.21 0.38
CA TYR A 12 -11.27 14.78 1.70
C TYR A 12 -11.29 15.96 2.69
N ALA A 13 -10.24 16.76 2.69
CA ALA A 13 -10.14 17.93 3.55
C ALA A 13 -11.23 18.98 3.24
N GLU A 14 -11.53 19.23 1.98
CA GLU A 14 -12.63 20.13 1.58
C GLU A 14 -13.99 19.66 2.11
N ASN A 15 -14.26 18.35 2.01
CA ASN A 15 -15.50 17.74 2.51
C ASN A 15 -15.59 17.82 4.05
N GLU A 16 -14.48 17.59 4.74
CA GLU A 16 -14.38 17.54 6.20
C GLU A 16 -14.01 18.89 6.84
N LYS A 17 -14.04 20.00 6.08
CA LYS A 17 -13.66 21.34 6.56
C LYS A 17 -12.27 21.39 7.21
N CYS A 18 -11.33 20.65 6.65
CA CYS A 18 -9.95 20.61 7.08
C CYS A 18 -9.05 21.44 6.16
N THR A 19 -7.91 21.88 6.70
CA THR A 19 -6.80 22.47 5.94
C THR A 19 -5.65 21.48 5.85
N VAL A 20 -5.07 21.33 4.66
CA VAL A 20 -3.92 20.44 4.40
C VAL A 20 -2.66 21.28 4.24
N GLU A 21 -1.62 20.97 5.00
CA GLU A 21 -0.31 21.64 4.90
C GLU A 21 0.81 20.61 4.72
N TYR A 22 1.64 20.79 3.69
CA TYR A 22 2.79 19.94 3.43
C TYR A 22 4.09 20.64 3.84
N HIS A 23 4.91 19.94 4.60
CA HIS A 23 6.20 20.42 5.10
C HIS A 23 7.30 19.44 4.69
N THR A 24 8.27 19.90 3.90
CA THR A 24 9.47 19.11 3.63
C THR A 24 10.37 19.18 4.85
N LEU A 25 10.56 18.04 5.51
CA LEU A 25 11.34 17.97 6.76
C LEU A 25 12.83 17.79 6.49
N SER A 26 13.18 16.95 5.52
CA SER A 26 14.58 16.73 5.16
C SER A 26 14.74 16.24 3.73
N SER A 27 15.89 16.59 3.15
CA SER A 27 16.45 15.98 1.95
C SER A 27 17.81 15.42 2.33
N GLU A 28 17.82 14.18 2.82
CA GLU A 28 19.03 13.52 3.32
C GLU A 28 19.50 12.50 2.29
N GLY A 29 20.81 12.46 2.04
CA GLY A 29 21.40 11.50 1.13
C GLY A 29 22.59 12.04 0.34
N THR A 30 23.17 11.16 -0.46
CA THR A 30 24.19 11.55 -1.44
C THR A 30 23.50 11.87 -2.78
N GLN A 31 24.19 12.54 -3.72
CA GLN A 31 23.64 12.82 -5.05
C GLN A 31 23.07 11.56 -5.76
N HIS A 32 23.56 10.37 -5.39
CA HIS A 32 23.13 9.08 -5.94
C HIS A 32 22.08 8.33 -5.09
N ASP A 33 21.82 8.75 -3.85
CA ASP A 33 20.87 8.12 -2.93
C ASP A 33 20.19 9.17 -2.05
N HIS A 34 19.39 10.04 -2.67
CA HIS A 34 18.61 11.06 -1.98
C HIS A 34 17.27 10.51 -1.50
N THR A 35 16.93 10.82 -0.25
CA THR A 35 15.62 10.57 0.35
C THR A 35 15.00 11.90 0.77
N PHE A 36 13.79 12.13 0.29
CA PHE A 36 12.95 13.24 0.71
C PHE A 36 12.00 12.74 1.78
N THR A 37 11.89 13.49 2.87
CA THR A 37 10.89 13.28 3.92
C THR A 37 9.92 14.44 3.90
N VAL A 38 8.65 14.13 3.69
CA VAL A 38 7.57 15.12 3.71
C VAL A 38 6.59 14.75 4.80
N GLN A 39 6.23 15.74 5.61
CA GLN A 39 5.13 15.67 6.55
C GLN A 39 3.91 16.36 5.96
N VAL A 40 2.74 15.77 6.19
CA VAL A 40 1.47 16.42 5.97
C VAL A 40 0.75 16.60 7.30
N LYS A 41 0.20 17.79 7.49
CA LYS A 41 -0.66 18.15 8.63
C LYS A 41 -2.05 18.44 8.10
N LEU A 42 -3.04 17.88 8.78
CA LEU A 42 -4.45 18.03 8.48
C LEU A 42 -5.14 18.60 9.72
N THR A 43 -5.60 19.84 9.61
CA THR A 43 -6.16 20.59 10.74
C THR A 43 -7.64 20.84 10.50
N ARG A 44 -8.50 20.41 11.44
CA ARG A 44 -9.95 20.66 11.35
C ARG A 44 -10.27 22.10 11.73
N SER A 45 -11.13 22.74 10.95
CA SER A 45 -11.55 24.13 11.19
C SER A 45 -12.42 24.25 12.46
N ASP A 46 -13.16 23.21 12.80
CA ASP A 46 -14.08 23.16 13.94
C ASP A 46 -13.37 22.78 15.25
N GLN A 47 -12.23 22.08 15.15
CA GLN A 47 -11.40 21.65 16.28
C GLN A 47 -9.91 21.76 15.91
N PRO A 48 -9.32 22.97 15.97
CA PRO A 48 -7.93 23.20 15.57
C PRO A 48 -6.92 22.46 16.46
N GLU A 49 -7.32 22.10 17.69
CA GLU A 49 -6.54 21.25 18.60
C GLU A 49 -6.41 19.79 18.12
N LYS A 50 -7.34 19.34 17.26
CA LYS A 50 -7.40 17.97 16.75
C LYS A 50 -6.80 17.91 15.35
N GLN A 51 -5.49 18.15 15.29
CA GLN A 51 -4.69 18.00 14.07
C GLN A 51 -4.25 16.55 13.89
N ALA A 52 -4.26 16.08 12.65
CA ALA A 52 -3.72 14.80 12.28
C ALA A 52 -2.48 14.97 11.42
N GLU A 53 -1.45 14.17 11.69
CA GLU A 53 -0.19 14.26 10.97
C GLU A 53 0.28 12.89 10.47
N ALA A 54 0.93 12.92 9.31
CA ALA A 54 1.57 11.76 8.72
C ALA A 54 2.82 12.18 7.96
N THR A 55 3.77 11.27 7.87
CA THR A 55 5.02 11.45 7.14
C THR A 55 5.12 10.41 6.03
N GLY A 56 5.71 10.82 4.92
CA GLY A 56 6.02 9.99 3.78
C GLY A 56 7.46 10.22 3.34
N THR A 57 8.09 9.15 2.87
CA THR A 57 9.45 9.21 2.33
C THR A 57 9.47 8.76 0.88
N GLY A 58 10.39 9.32 0.10
CA GLY A 58 10.52 8.93 -1.30
C GLY A 58 11.81 9.43 -1.94
N LYS A 59 12.13 8.89 -3.12
CA LYS A 59 13.32 9.32 -3.90
C LYS A 59 13.16 10.69 -4.53
N THR A 60 11.93 11.19 -4.60
CA THR A 60 11.59 12.54 -5.06
C THR A 60 10.64 13.19 -4.05
N GLU A 61 10.62 14.52 -4.01
CA GLU A 61 9.68 15.26 -3.17
C GLU A 61 8.21 14.90 -3.48
N ASN A 62 7.88 14.69 -4.76
CA ASN A 62 6.53 14.29 -5.16
C ASN A 62 6.15 12.88 -4.67
N GLU A 63 7.09 11.95 -4.68
CA GLU A 63 6.87 10.60 -4.13
C GLU A 63 6.67 10.66 -2.61
N ALA A 64 7.50 11.45 -1.91
CA ALA A 64 7.37 11.68 -0.47
C ALA A 64 6.04 12.36 -0.12
N LYS A 65 5.61 13.37 -0.88
CA LYS A 65 4.29 14.02 -0.76
C LYS A 65 3.14 13.03 -0.95
N ALA A 66 3.20 12.20 -1.99
CA ALA A 66 2.17 11.20 -2.26
C ALA A 66 2.06 10.17 -1.13
N GLN A 67 3.20 9.68 -0.63
CA GLN A 67 3.28 8.77 0.52
C GLN A 67 2.72 9.42 1.80
N ALA A 68 3.08 10.67 2.08
CA ALA A 68 2.58 11.39 3.25
C ALA A 68 1.06 11.56 3.17
N ALA A 69 0.56 11.93 1.99
CA ALA A 69 -0.87 12.11 1.76
C ALA A 69 -1.65 10.80 1.92
N GLN A 70 -1.12 9.70 1.38
CA GLN A 70 -1.71 8.37 1.53
C GLN A 70 -1.77 7.94 3.00
N ALA A 71 -0.67 8.11 3.73
CA ALA A 71 -0.60 7.77 5.15
C ALA A 71 -1.57 8.61 5.99
N CYS A 72 -1.77 9.88 5.63
CA CYS A 72 -2.74 10.76 6.30
C CYS A 72 -4.18 10.33 6.03
N LEU A 73 -4.53 10.01 4.78
CA LEU A 73 -5.85 9.48 4.43
C LEU A 73 -6.14 8.19 5.20
N LEU A 74 -5.20 7.24 5.22
CA LEU A 74 -5.40 5.96 5.89
C LEU A 74 -5.69 6.09 7.39
N LYS A 75 -5.13 7.11 8.05
CA LYS A 75 -5.33 7.37 9.48
C LYS A 75 -6.64 8.07 9.80
N ASN A 76 -7.14 8.90 8.88
CA ASN A 76 -8.26 9.81 9.15
C ASN A 76 -9.56 9.41 8.44
N VAL A 77 -9.45 8.61 7.38
CA VAL A 77 -10.60 8.14 6.61
C VAL A 77 -11.03 6.77 7.15
N PRO A 78 -12.32 6.55 7.42
CA PRO A 78 -12.81 5.23 7.81
C PRO A 78 -12.58 4.21 6.68
N PRO A 79 -12.25 2.96 7.02
CA PRO A 79 -11.84 1.94 6.04
C PRO A 79 -12.87 1.70 4.92
N ALA A 80 -14.17 1.83 5.21
CA ALA A 80 -15.25 1.71 4.22
C ALA A 80 -15.17 2.74 3.08
N LEU A 81 -14.64 3.94 3.34
CA LEU A 81 -14.52 5.02 2.35
C LEU A 81 -13.20 4.89 1.55
N LEU A 82 -12.16 4.30 2.14
CA LEU A 82 -10.93 3.93 1.44
C LEU A 82 -11.16 2.89 0.33
N GLU A 83 -12.10 1.96 0.51
CA GLU A 83 -12.42 0.94 -0.52
C GLU A 83 -13.00 1.56 -1.80
N MET A 84 -13.77 2.64 -1.67
CA MET A 84 -14.33 3.38 -2.79
C MET A 84 -13.25 4.17 -3.56
N ILE A 85 -12.24 4.69 -2.85
CA ILE A 85 -11.12 5.45 -3.41
C ILE A 85 -10.07 4.52 -4.06
N GLY A 86 -9.80 3.37 -3.46
CA GLY A 86 -8.85 2.36 -3.96
C GLY A 86 -9.25 1.75 -5.31
N SER A 87 -10.55 1.70 -5.60
CA SER A 87 -11.11 1.18 -6.85
C SER A 87 -10.76 2.03 -8.10
N HIS A 88 -10.46 3.32 -7.91
CA HIS A 88 -10.07 4.23 -9.01
C HIS A 88 -8.57 4.50 -9.11
N HIS A 89 -7.77 4.18 -8.09
CA HIS A 89 -6.33 4.46 -8.08
C HIS A 89 -5.48 3.36 -8.74
N ASN A 90 -6.01 2.13 -8.89
CA ASN A 90 -5.22 1.01 -9.41
C ASN A 90 -5.11 0.95 -10.95
N ARG A 91 -5.54 1.97 -11.70
CA ARG A 91 -5.44 1.97 -13.18
C ARG A 91 -4.17 2.59 -13.74
N TYR A 92 -3.34 3.29 -12.96
CA TYR A 92 -2.10 3.88 -13.50
C TYR A 92 -0.97 3.96 -12.47
N THR A 93 -0.10 2.96 -12.48
CA THR A 93 1.35 3.18 -12.41
C THR A 93 2.07 2.21 -13.36
N PRO A 94 2.35 2.60 -14.61
CA PRO A 94 3.56 2.14 -15.26
C PRO A 94 4.71 2.87 -14.57
N THR A 95 5.31 2.28 -13.55
CA THR A 95 6.67 2.67 -13.17
C THR A 95 7.56 2.32 -14.36
N SER A 96 7.86 3.33 -15.17
CA SER A 96 8.89 3.27 -16.20
C SER A 96 10.23 3.09 -15.49
N ASP A 97 10.58 1.82 -15.31
CA ASP A 97 11.94 1.38 -14.98
C ASP A 97 12.75 1.52 -16.27
N SER A 98 13.43 2.65 -16.43
CA SER A 98 14.55 2.72 -17.35
C SER A 98 15.80 2.26 -16.61
N GLU A 99 16.11 1.00 -16.88
CA GLU A 99 17.44 0.47 -17.10
C GLU A 99 18.25 0.07 -15.85
N THR A 100 18.17 -1.22 -15.52
CA THR A 100 19.32 -2.09 -15.72
C THR A 100 18.83 -3.46 -16.15
N GLN A 101 19.05 -3.78 -17.43
CA GLN A 101 18.97 -5.15 -17.94
C GLN A 101 19.96 -6.03 -17.16
N SER A 102 19.45 -6.75 -16.16
CA SER A 102 20.12 -7.95 -15.69
C SER A 102 19.19 -9.12 -15.95
N ARG A 103 19.53 -9.82 -17.03
CA ARG A 103 19.24 -11.23 -17.35
C ARG A 103 17.95 -11.77 -16.73
N VAL A 104 16.92 -11.78 -17.57
CA VAL A 104 15.62 -12.39 -17.32
C VAL A 104 15.83 -13.90 -17.10
N GLU A 105 15.74 -14.35 -15.85
CA GLU A 105 15.46 -15.75 -15.55
C GLU A 105 13.95 -15.99 -15.79
N PRO A 106 13.54 -16.97 -16.62
CA PRO A 106 12.16 -17.21 -16.97
C PRO A 106 11.44 -17.90 -15.81
N GLY A 107 10.90 -17.12 -14.86
CA GLY A 107 10.15 -17.69 -13.75
C GLY A 107 9.50 -16.71 -12.77
N SER A 108 9.98 -15.46 -12.64
CA SER A 108 9.43 -14.51 -11.65
C SER A 108 8.13 -13.85 -12.13
N ARG A 109 7.07 -14.64 -12.28
CA ARG A 109 5.70 -14.15 -12.41
C ARG A 109 5.38 -13.33 -11.17
N ASN A 110 5.23 -12.00 -11.29
CA ASN A 110 4.90 -11.05 -10.23
C ASN A 110 3.81 -11.58 -9.28
N THR A 111 4.22 -12.14 -8.13
CA THR A 111 3.32 -12.82 -7.18
C THR A 111 2.37 -11.84 -6.50
N VAL A 112 2.81 -10.59 -6.34
CA VAL A 112 1.99 -9.46 -5.88
C VAL A 112 0.82 -9.24 -6.85
N ALA A 113 1.09 -9.19 -8.15
CA ALA A 113 0.05 -9.01 -9.16
C ALA A 113 -0.95 -10.18 -9.20
N LYS A 114 -0.47 -11.42 -9.06
CA LYS A 114 -1.37 -12.59 -8.99
C LYS A 114 -2.28 -12.57 -7.77
N LEU A 115 -1.73 -12.23 -6.60
CA LEU A 115 -2.52 -12.12 -5.38
C LEU A 115 -3.59 -11.04 -5.52
N GLN A 116 -3.22 -9.91 -6.11
CA GLN A 116 -4.14 -8.82 -6.36
C GLN A 116 -5.24 -9.21 -7.35
N GLU A 117 -4.90 -9.90 -8.44
CA GLU A 117 -5.89 -10.43 -9.39
C GLU A 117 -6.87 -11.40 -8.72
N LEU A 118 -6.37 -12.27 -7.84
CA LEU A 118 -7.20 -13.19 -7.08
C LEU A 118 -8.19 -12.45 -6.18
N CYS A 119 -7.72 -11.44 -5.44
CA CYS A 119 -8.57 -10.62 -4.58
C CYS A 119 -9.65 -9.90 -5.41
N LEU A 120 -9.28 -9.34 -6.56
CA LEU A 120 -10.21 -8.71 -7.49
C LEU A 120 -11.30 -9.67 -7.98
N ARG A 121 -10.88 -10.89 -8.37
CA ARG A 121 -11.77 -11.92 -8.91
C ARG A 121 -12.76 -12.42 -7.86
N LYS A 122 -12.30 -12.61 -6.62
CA LYS A 122 -13.10 -13.08 -5.48
C LYS A 122 -13.80 -11.95 -4.72
N LYS A 123 -13.66 -10.69 -5.17
CA LYS A 123 -14.23 -9.50 -4.52
C LYS A 123 -13.77 -9.34 -3.06
N TRP A 124 -12.56 -9.79 -2.75
CA TRP A 124 -11.95 -9.60 -1.44
C TRP A 124 -11.26 -8.24 -1.32
N PRO A 125 -11.13 -7.72 -0.09
CA PRO A 125 -10.30 -6.56 0.17
C PRO A 125 -8.89 -6.73 -0.38
N ALA A 126 -8.31 -5.64 -0.88
CA ALA A 126 -6.95 -5.67 -1.41
C ALA A 126 -5.92 -5.96 -0.30
N PRO A 127 -4.85 -6.71 -0.59
CA PRO A 127 -3.81 -6.95 0.40
C PRO A 127 -3.01 -5.68 0.68
N TRP A 128 -2.63 -5.47 1.94
CA TRP A 128 -1.78 -4.35 2.34
C TRP A 128 -0.48 -4.84 2.96
N TYR A 129 0.55 -3.99 2.92
CA TYR A 129 1.91 -4.35 3.30
C TYR A 129 2.50 -3.31 4.25
N THR A 130 3.12 -3.80 5.32
CA THR A 130 3.84 -2.98 6.30
C THR A 130 5.28 -3.46 6.35
N TYR A 131 6.23 -2.55 6.14
CA TYR A 131 7.65 -2.85 6.27
C TYR A 131 8.08 -2.70 7.73
N LEU A 132 8.88 -3.66 8.21
CA LEU A 132 9.49 -3.58 9.53
C LEU A 132 10.97 -3.20 9.33
N ASP A 133 11.41 -2.16 10.03
CA ASP A 133 12.81 -1.76 10.09
C ASP A 133 13.58 -2.75 10.97
N ALA A 134 13.99 -3.87 10.37
CA ALA A 134 14.95 -4.80 10.94
C ALA A 134 16.19 -4.81 10.04
N GLN A 135 17.37 -4.63 10.64
CA GLN A 135 18.65 -4.83 9.96
C GLN A 135 19.25 -6.17 10.43
N PRO A 136 19.92 -6.95 9.57
CA PRO A 136 20.36 -6.66 8.20
C PRO A 136 19.38 -7.07 7.08
N ASN A 137 18.25 -7.72 7.39
CA ASN A 137 17.32 -8.27 6.40
C ASN A 137 16.04 -7.43 6.29
N HIS A 138 15.59 -7.12 5.07
CA HIS A 138 14.31 -6.45 4.89
C HIS A 138 13.15 -7.39 5.23
N ILE A 139 12.24 -6.91 6.08
CA ILE A 139 11.07 -7.66 6.51
C ILE A 139 9.81 -6.93 6.06
N CYS A 140 8.87 -7.66 5.47
CA CYS A 140 7.58 -7.16 5.03
C CYS A 140 6.46 -8.03 5.60
N CYS A 141 5.58 -7.44 6.39
CA CYS A 141 4.34 -8.07 6.84
C CYS A 141 3.25 -7.78 5.81
N GLY A 142 2.75 -8.80 5.12
CA GLY A 142 1.59 -8.70 4.25
C GLY A 142 0.34 -9.17 4.97
N ARG A 143 -0.77 -8.49 4.72
CA ARG A 143 -2.08 -8.82 5.31
C ARG A 143 -3.15 -8.88 4.24
N LEU A 144 -4.08 -9.82 4.38
CA LEU A 144 -5.21 -10.04 3.50
C LEU A 144 -6.41 -10.51 4.31
N ILE A 145 -7.60 -10.02 3.97
CA ILE A 145 -8.86 -10.54 4.49
C ILE A 145 -9.50 -11.37 3.38
N VAL A 146 -9.80 -12.63 3.68
CA VAL A 146 -10.44 -13.58 2.77
C VAL A 146 -11.88 -13.75 3.22
N LEU A 147 -12.83 -13.40 2.36
CA LEU A 147 -14.26 -13.57 2.64
C LEU A 147 -14.71 -14.95 2.15
N THR A 148 -15.15 -15.80 3.06
CA THR A 148 -15.72 -17.13 2.77
C THR A 148 -17.22 -17.15 3.12
N GLN A 149 -17.90 -18.26 2.84
CA GLN A 149 -19.31 -18.43 3.22
C GLN A 149 -19.48 -18.47 4.74
N ASP A 150 -18.50 -19.00 5.46
CA ASP A 150 -18.49 -19.16 6.91
C ASP A 150 -18.03 -17.90 7.68
N GLY A 151 -17.60 -16.84 6.97
CA GLY A 151 -17.17 -15.59 7.57
C GLY A 151 -15.90 -15.00 6.95
N GLU A 152 -15.12 -14.28 7.76
CA GLU A 152 -13.90 -13.60 7.32
C GLU A 152 -12.65 -14.22 7.93
N ILE A 153 -11.66 -14.55 7.10
CA ILE A 153 -10.37 -15.12 7.52
C ILE A 153 -9.28 -14.07 7.33
N HIS A 154 -8.62 -13.70 8.43
CA HIS A 154 -7.55 -12.71 8.42
C HIS A 154 -6.20 -13.40 8.29
N ILE A 155 -5.54 -13.20 7.15
CA ILE A 155 -4.21 -13.71 6.88
C ILE A 155 -3.18 -12.62 7.16
N CYS A 156 -2.17 -12.93 7.96
CA CYS A 156 -1.05 -12.06 8.26
C CYS A 156 0.24 -12.88 8.16
N LEU A 157 1.05 -12.66 7.12
CA LEU A 157 2.27 -13.41 6.89
C LEU A 157 3.45 -12.49 6.58
N THR A 158 4.61 -12.91 7.06
CA THR A 158 5.85 -12.14 6.92
C THR A 158 6.73 -12.73 5.81
N GLY A 159 7.21 -11.84 4.94
CA GLY A 159 8.22 -12.12 3.93
C GLY A 159 9.55 -11.49 4.30
N TYR A 160 10.63 -12.17 3.95
CA TYR A 160 12.00 -11.74 4.17
C TYR A 160 12.69 -11.58 2.82
N GLY A 161 13.59 -10.61 2.69
CA GLY A 161 14.34 -10.43 1.47
C GLY A 161 15.58 -9.54 1.62
N THR A 162 16.43 -9.61 0.60
CA THR A 162 17.62 -8.75 0.45
C THR A 162 17.27 -7.33 -0.03
N SER A 163 15.99 -7.06 -0.33
CA SER A 163 15.45 -5.73 -0.64
C SER A 163 13.99 -5.63 -0.18
N LYS A 164 13.47 -4.41 -0.05
CA LYS A 164 12.03 -4.16 0.21
C LYS A 164 11.13 -4.85 -0.82
N LYS A 165 11.51 -4.82 -2.11
CA LYS A 165 10.81 -5.51 -3.20
C LYS A 165 10.79 -7.02 -3.01
N ALA A 166 11.95 -7.62 -2.68
CA ALA A 166 12.06 -9.05 -2.42
C ALA A 166 11.23 -9.47 -1.19
N ALA A 167 11.30 -8.71 -0.10
CA ALA A 167 10.52 -8.97 1.10
C ALA A 167 9.01 -8.91 0.84
N ARG A 168 8.54 -7.91 0.08
CA ARG A 168 7.13 -7.79 -0.34
C ARG A 168 6.71 -8.95 -1.24
N SER A 169 7.53 -9.30 -2.22
CA SER A 169 7.27 -10.43 -3.13
C SER A 169 7.17 -11.75 -2.37
N ALA A 170 8.05 -11.97 -1.38
CA ALA A 170 8.04 -13.15 -0.51
C ALA A 170 6.80 -13.19 0.40
N ALA A 171 6.38 -12.04 0.96
CA ALA A 171 5.16 -11.95 1.75
C ALA A 171 3.93 -12.27 0.88
N ALA A 172 3.85 -11.66 -0.31
CA ALA A 172 2.77 -11.90 -1.26
C ALA A 172 2.69 -13.36 -1.72
N GLU A 173 3.83 -13.99 -1.98
CA GLU A 173 3.88 -15.40 -2.35
C GLU A 173 3.33 -16.30 -1.24
N ARG A 174 3.73 -16.07 0.01
CA ARG A 174 3.22 -16.83 1.16
C ARG A 174 1.70 -16.68 1.33
N ILE A 175 1.20 -15.45 1.23
CA ILE A 175 -0.23 -15.17 1.32
C ILE A 175 -0.95 -15.86 0.16
N LEU A 176 -0.44 -15.75 -1.07
CA LEU A 176 -1.05 -16.37 -2.24
C LEU A 176 -1.16 -17.88 -2.10
N GLN A 177 -0.07 -18.55 -1.68
CA GLN A 177 -0.08 -20.00 -1.45
C GLN A 177 -1.12 -20.40 -0.41
N LEU A 178 -1.14 -19.73 0.74
CA LEU A 178 -2.11 -20.03 1.81
C LEU A 178 -3.55 -19.76 1.34
N THR A 179 -3.78 -18.63 0.66
CA THR A 179 -5.10 -18.24 0.15
C THR A 179 -5.62 -19.23 -0.86
N LEU A 180 -4.78 -19.72 -1.78
CA LEU A 180 -5.17 -20.74 -2.76
C LEU A 180 -5.53 -22.06 -2.07
N SER A 181 -4.81 -22.45 -1.02
CA SER A 181 -5.14 -23.64 -0.22
C SER A 181 -6.49 -23.49 0.50
N ILE A 182 -6.72 -22.36 1.16
CA ILE A 182 -8.01 -22.06 1.82
C ILE A 182 -9.15 -22.09 0.79
N THR A 183 -8.96 -21.40 -0.34
CA THR A 183 -9.97 -21.33 -1.41
C THR A 183 -10.34 -22.72 -1.92
N ARG A 184 -9.35 -23.60 -2.12
CA ARG A 184 -9.60 -24.97 -2.58
C ARG A 184 -10.41 -25.78 -1.58
N LEU A 185 -10.14 -25.62 -0.28
CA LEU A 185 -10.90 -26.33 0.75
C LEU A 185 -12.35 -25.82 0.80
N THR A 186 -12.55 -24.51 0.77
CA THR A 186 -13.90 -23.91 0.82
C THR A 186 -14.73 -24.16 -0.45
N ASP A 187 -14.09 -24.32 -1.62
CA ASP A 187 -14.79 -24.58 -2.90
C ASP A 187 -15.22 -26.05 -3.02
N LEU A 188 -14.52 -26.97 -2.34
CA LEU A 188 -14.86 -28.41 -2.29
C LEU A 188 -16.08 -28.70 -1.40
N GLU A 189 -16.38 -27.84 -0.43
CA GLU A 189 -17.54 -27.98 0.47
C GLU A 189 -18.84 -27.44 -0.15
N SER A 190 -18.79 -26.83 -1.35
CA SER A 190 -19.97 -26.28 -2.06
C SER A 190 -20.57 -27.23 -3.11
N VAL A 191 -20.25 -28.53 -3.11
CA VAL A 191 -20.92 -29.54 -3.95
C VAL A 191 -21.85 -30.38 -3.07
N ASP A 192 -23.10 -29.93 -2.95
CA ASP A 192 -24.25 -30.76 -2.58
C ASP A 192 -25.26 -30.73 -3.75
#